data_AF-A0A350LNL8-F1
#
_entry.id   AF-A0A350LNL8-F1
#
_cell.length_a   1.000
_cell.length_b   1.000
_cell.length_c   1.000
_cell.angle_alpha   90.00
_cell.angle_beta   90.00
_cell.angle_gamma   90.00
#
_symmetry.space_group_name_H-M   'P 1'
#
loop_
_entity.id
_entity.type
_entity.pdbx_description
1 polymer ?
#
loop_
_entity_poly.entity_id
_entity_poly.type
_entity_poly.pdbx_seq_one_letter_code
_entity_poly.pdbx_strand_id
1 'polypeptide(L)' 'GCMMQIGSGTGIPVVHTVELLDWATGGPQPPALAQAENGMAGVPILRASRS' A
#
# COMPACT_ATOMS: atom_id res chain seq x y z
N GLY A 1 10.26 -10.60 -5.43
CA GLY A 1 10.68 -9.76 -6.58
C GLY A 1 10.78 -8.32 -6.13
N CYS A 2 11.67 -7.52 -6.72
CA CYS A 2 12.00 -6.16 -6.27
C CYS A 2 10.77 -5.27 -5.99
N MET A 3 9.69 -5.43 -6.75
CA MET A 3 8.44 -4.68 -6.59
C MET A 3 7.77 -4.88 -5.21
N MET A 4 7.73 -6.10 -4.69
CA MET A 4 7.21 -6.40 -3.35
C MET A 4 8.12 -5.81 -2.26
N GLN A 5 9.43 -5.76 -2.49
CA GLN A 5 10.39 -5.23 -1.51
C GLN A 5 10.30 -3.71 -1.39
N ILE A 6 10.06 -3.00 -2.50
CA ILE A 6 9.76 -1.55 -2.50
C ILE A 6 8.38 -1.29 -1.89
N GLY A 7 7.37 -2.09 -2.24
CA GLY A 7 6.04 -2.01 -1.63
C GLY A 7 6.10 -2.12 -0.10
N SER A 8 6.82 -3.13 0.41
CA SER A 8 7.01 -3.32 1.86
C SER A 8 7.84 -2.21 2.53
N GLY A 9 8.77 -1.57 1.80
CA GLY A 9 9.65 -0.53 2.36
C GLY A 9 9.07 0.88 2.35
N THR A 10 8.06 1.15 1.52
CA THR A 10 7.52 2.51 1.28
C THR A 10 6.10 2.70 1.83
N GLY A 11 5.43 1.62 2.22
CA GLY A 11 4.01 1.67 2.62
C GLY A 11 3.06 1.97 1.45
N ILE A 12 3.58 1.97 0.21
CA ILE A 12 2.77 2.16 -0.99
C ILE A 12 2.18 0.80 -1.38
N PRO A 13 0.84 0.69 -1.50
CA PRO A 13 0.21 -0.56 -1.89
C PRO A 13 0.57 -0.95 -3.32
N VAL A 14 0.91 -2.22 -3.51
CA VAL A 14 1.13 -2.83 -4.83
C VAL A 14 -0.07 -3.72 -5.13
N VAL A 15 -0.70 -3.50 -6.28
CA VAL A 15 -1.90 -4.20 -6.75
C VAL A 15 -1.67 -4.71 -8.17
N HIS A 16 -2.27 -5.84 -8.54
CA HIS A 16 -2.24 -6.25 -9.95
C HIS A 16 -3.15 -5.35 -10.77
N THR A 17 -2.73 -5.02 -11.99
CA THR A 17 -3.50 -4.13 -12.89
C THR A 17 -4.91 -4.66 -13.16
N VAL A 18 -5.09 -5.98 -13.19
CA VAL A 18 -6.42 -6.59 -13.39
C VAL A 18 -7.35 -6.37 -12.20
N GLU A 19 -6.84 -6.39 -10.96
CA GLU A 19 -7.64 -6.10 -9.77
C GLU A 19 -8.08 -4.62 -9.75
N LEU A 20 -7.20 -3.72 -10.20
CA LEU A 20 -7.55 -2.30 -10.36
C LEU A 20 -8.64 -2.08 -11.41
N LEU A 21 -8.55 -2.77 -12.54
CA LEU A 21 -9.55 -2.66 -13.60
C LEU A 21 -10.90 -3.20 -13.15
N ASP A 22 -10.92 -4.37 -12.50
CA ASP A 22 -12.15 -4.97 -11.98
C ASP A 22 -12.84 -4.02 -10.97
N TRP A 23 -12.08 -3.46 -10.02
CA TRP A 23 -12.59 -2.48 -9.07
C TRP A 23 -13.14 -1.22 -9.75
N ALA A 24 -12.43 -0.68 -10.76
CA ALA A 24 -12.91 0.47 -11.53
C ALA A 24 -14.22 0.18 -12.29
N THR A 25 -14.50 -1.09 -12.58
CA THR A 25 -15.74 -1.55 -13.23
C THR A 25 -16.83 -2.02 -12.25
N GLY A 26 -16.61 -1.89 -10.95
CA GLY A 26 -17.59 -2.23 -9.90
C GLY A 26 -17.32 -3.55 -9.16
N GLY A 27 -16.18 -4.21 -9.42
CA GLY A 27 -15.68 -5.34 -8.65
C GLY A 27 -15.24 -4.96 -7.23
N PRO A 28 -14.84 -5.94 -6.41
CA PRO A 28 -14.44 -5.71 -5.02
C PRO A 28 -13.15 -4.90 -4.91
N GLN A 29 -12.98 -4.19 -3.79
CA GLN A 29 -11.75 -3.44 -3.49
C GLN A 29 -10.55 -4.40 -3.37
N PRO A 30 -9.41 -4.10 -4.02
CA PRO A 30 -8.19 -4.89 -3.88
C PRO A 30 -7.72 -4.97 -2.41
N PRO A 31 -7.37 -6.16 -1.89
CA PRO A 31 -6.96 -6.32 -0.49
C PRO A 31 -5.79 -5.43 -0.08
N ALA A 32 -4.84 -5.20 -1.00
CA ALA A 32 -3.68 -4.35 -0.73
C ALA A 32 -4.06 -2.89 -0.44
N LEU A 33 -5.17 -2.38 -1.01
CA LEU A 33 -5.68 -1.05 -0.68
C LEU A 33 -6.28 -1.01 0.72
N ALA A 34 -7.10 -2.00 1.08
CA ALA A 34 -7.67 -2.10 2.42
C ALA A 34 -6.58 -2.25 3.51
N GLN A 35 -5.50 -2.96 3.20
CA GLN A 35 -4.35 -3.08 4.10
C GLN A 35 -3.56 -1.77 4.22
N ALA A 36 -3.45 -0.98 3.15
CA ALA A 36 -2.82 0.34 3.20
C ALA A 36 -3.66 1.35 4.00
N GLU A 37 -4.99 1.30 3.89
CA GLU A 37 -5.89 2.11 4.72
C GLU A 37 -5.72 1.81 6.22
N ASN A 38 -5.53 0.54 6.57
CA ASN A 38 -5.26 0.12 7.94
C ASN A 38 -3.82 0.43 8.40
N GLY A 39 -2.84 0.37 7.49
CA GLY A 39 -1.42 0.62 7.75
C GLY A 39 -1.01 2.10 7.82
N MET A 40 -1.78 3.03 7.25
CA MET A 40 -1.51 4.47 7.32
C MET A 40 -1.71 5.05 8.73
N ALA A 41 -2.37 4.32 9.64
CA ALA A 41 -2.40 4.62 11.07
C ALA A 41 -1.05 4.37 11.78
N GLY A 42 -0.10 3.71 11.10
CA GLY A 42 1.16 3.24 11.66
C GLY A 42 2.43 3.87 11.10
N VAL A 43 2.36 4.98 10.35
CA VAL A 43 3.59 5.73 10.02
C VAL A 43 4.18 6.21 11.35
N PRO A 44 5.32 5.65 11.82
CA PRO A 44 5.99 6.23 12.97
C PRO A 44 6.43 7.60 12.50
N ILE A 45 5.84 8.66 13.06
CA ILE A 45 6.31 10.03 12.84
C ILE A 45 7.79 9.99 13.23
N LEU A 46 8.65 9.95 12.22
CA LEU A 46 10.09 10.00 12.38
C LEU A 46 10.38 11.38 12.93
N ARG A 47 10.34 11.51 14.27
CA ARG A 47 10.89 12.68 14.95
C ARG A 47 12.34 12.75 14.53
N ALA A 48 12.64 13.74 13.71
CA ALA A 48 13.97 14.14 13.31
C ALA A 48 14.85 14.28 14.55
N SER A 49 15.50 13.18 14.94
CA SER A 49 16.54 13.17 15.95
C SER A 49 17.82 13.26 15.16
N ARG A 50 18.16 14.49 14.79
CA ARG A 50 19.55 14.84 14.49
C ARG A 50 20.36 14.50 15.74
N SER A 51 21.31 13.58 15.60
CA SER A 51 22.59 13.64 16.29
C SER A 51 23.63 12.84 15.53
#